data_AF-A0A1A6FL35-F1
#
_entry.id   AF-A0A1A6FL35-F1
#
_cell.length_a   1.000
_cell.length_b   1.000
_cell.length_c   1.000
_cell.angle_alpha   90.00
_cell.angle_beta   90.00
_cell.angle_gamma   90.00
#
_symmetry.space_group_name_H-M   'P 1'
#
loop_
_entity.id
_entity.type
_entity.pdbx_description
1 polymer ?
#
loop_
_entity_poly.entity_id
_entity_poly.type
_entity_poly.pdbx_seq_one_letter_code
_entity_poly.pdbx_strand_id
1 'polypeptide(L)' 'MQRSLCRFLADEIGATSIEYATIGAFVSILIYSATKVIGTKLSSAYLMPVVGNLT' A
#
# COMPACT_ATOMS: atom_id res chain seq x y z
N MET A 1 16.23 -34.73 9.91
CA MET A 1 16.46 -33.29 9.65
C MET A 1 16.61 -32.98 8.16
N GLN A 2 17.48 -33.66 7.41
CA GLN A 2 17.67 -33.40 5.96
C GLN A 2 16.38 -33.43 5.14
N ARG A 3 15.48 -34.38 5.40
CA ARG A 3 14.22 -34.54 4.66
C ARG A 3 13.23 -33.38 4.84
N SER A 4 13.25 -32.74 6.01
CA SER A 4 12.39 -31.59 6.30
C SER A 4 12.91 -30.31 5.64
N LEU A 5 14.24 -30.15 5.58
CA LEU A 5 14.88 -29.02 4.89
C LEU A 5 14.69 -29.11 3.37
N CYS A 6 14.79 -30.31 2.77
CA CYS A 6 14.50 -30.49 1.35
C CYS A 6 13.02 -30.23 1.02
N ARG A 7 12.08 -30.57 1.92
CA ARG A 7 10.65 -30.26 1.72
C ARG A 7 10.35 -28.77 1.84
N PHE A 8 11.03 -28.06 2.74
CA PHE A 8 10.90 -26.61 2.88
C PHE A 8 11.45 -25.86 1.66
N LEU A 9 12.60 -26.30 1.13
CA LEU A 9 13.18 -25.74 -0.09
C LEU A 9 12.37 -26.05 -1.37
N ALA A 10 11.55 -27.10 -1.34
CA ALA A 10 10.66 -27.49 -2.44
C ALA A 10 9.23 -26.94 -2.28
N ASP A 11 8.97 -26.08 -1.28
CA ASP A 11 7.63 -25.60 -0.96
C ASP A 11 7.33 -24.28 -1.71
N GLU A 12 6.60 -24.39 -2.83
CA GLU A 12 6.16 -23.25 -3.65
C GLU A 12 5.03 -22.45 -2.96
N ILE A 13 4.33 -23.05 -1.99
CA ILE A 13 3.18 -22.44 -1.31
C ILE A 13 3.60 -21.19 -0.51
N GLY A 14 4.82 -21.20 0.02
CA GLY A 14 5.43 -20.04 0.66
C GLY A 14 5.82 -18.95 -0.35
N ALA A 15 6.28 -19.33 -1.54
CA ALA A 15 6.60 -18.42 -2.64
C ALA A 15 5.35 -17.72 -3.20
N THR A 16 4.23 -18.43 -3.33
CA THR A 16 2.96 -17.82 -3.77
C THR A 16 2.38 -16.87 -2.74
N SER A 17 2.58 -17.14 -1.43
CA SER A 17 2.10 -16.25 -0.36
C SER A 17 2.82 -14.90 -0.36
N ILE A 18 4.13 -14.87 -0.63
CA ILE A 18 4.89 -13.62 -0.71
C ILE A 18 4.58 -12.84 -1.99
N GLU A 19 4.22 -13.50 -3.09
CA GLU A 19 3.75 -12.85 -4.31
C GLU A 19 2.43 -12.10 -4.10
N TYR A 20 1.43 -12.74 -3.48
CA TYR A 20 0.18 -12.05 -3.16
C TYR A 20 0.37 -10.95 -2.12
N ALA A 21 1.24 -11.16 -1.12
CA ALA A 21 1.57 -10.12 -0.14
C ALA A 21 2.26 -8.90 -0.78
N THR A 22 3.16 -9.12 -1.74
CA THR A 22 3.84 -8.02 -2.45
C THR A 22 2.90 -7.26 -3.37
N ILE A 23 2.02 -7.94 -4.12
CA ILE A 23 0.96 -7.30 -4.90
C ILE A 23 0.05 -6.47 -4.00
N GLY A 24 -0.38 -7.02 -2.86
CA GLY A 24 -1.20 -6.30 -1.88
C GLY A 24 -0.51 -5.04 -1.33
N ALA A 25 0.79 -5.11 -1.05
CA ALA A 25 1.57 -3.96 -0.61
C ALA A 25 1.64 -2.86 -1.69
N PHE A 26 1.88 -3.22 -2.95
CA PHE A 26 1.91 -2.26 -4.06
C PHE A 26 0.56 -1.58 -4.29
N VAL A 27 -0.54 -2.34 -4.26
CA VAL A 27 -1.90 -1.79 -4.39
C VAL A 27 -2.20 -0.84 -3.23
N SER A 28 -1.81 -1.20 -2.01
CA SER A 28 -2.02 -0.35 -0.83
C SER A 28 -1.29 0.99 -0.93
N ILE A 29 -0.02 0.98 -1.37
CA ILE A 29 0.77 2.20 -1.59
C ILE A 29 0.14 3.06 -2.69
N LEU A 30 -0.30 2.45 -3.78
CA LEU A 30 -0.94 3.14 -4.89
C LEU A 30 -2.22 3.85 -4.43
N ILE A 31 -3.10 3.15 -3.72
CA ILE A 31 -4.33 3.72 -3.16
C ILE A 31 -3.99 4.88 -2.21
N TYR A 32 -3.10 4.67 -1.25
CA TYR A 32 -2.70 5.70 -0.29
C TYR A 32 -2.17 6.95 -0.99
N SER A 33 -1.29 6.79 -1.99
CA SER A 33 -0.72 7.92 -2.73
C SER A 33 -1.79 8.71 -3.51
N ALA A 34 -2.71 8.02 -4.16
CA ALA A 34 -3.81 8.63 -4.89
C ALA A 34 -4.75 9.41 -3.96
N THR A 35 -5.17 8.80 -2.84
CA THR A 35 -6.06 9.46 -1.87
C THR A 35 -5.38 10.68 -1.24
N LYS A 36 -4.06 10.61 -0.97
CA LYS A 36 -3.31 11.76 -0.46
C LYS A 36 -3.30 12.93 -1.43
N VAL A 37 -3.05 12.69 -2.73
CA VAL A 37 -3.07 13.74 -3.76
C VAL A 37 -4.47 14.34 -3.93
N ILE A 38 -5.51 13.50 -3.91
CA ILE A 38 -6.89 13.99 -3.99
C ILE A 38 -7.20 14.87 -2.78
N GLY A 39 -6.85 14.41 -1.57
CA GLY A 39 -7.07 15.15 -0.33
C GLY A 39 -6.34 16.50 -0.29
N THR A 40 -5.09 16.56 -0.76
CA THR A 40 -4.34 17.83 -0.82
C THR A 40 -4.97 18.81 -1.82
N LYS A 41 -5.38 18.34 -3.00
CA LYS A 41 -6.07 19.18 -3.98
C LYS A 41 -7.40 19.71 -3.45
N LEU A 42 -8.18 18.85 -2.78
CA LEU A 42 -9.47 19.24 -2.22
C LEU A 42 -9.29 20.26 -1.09
N SER A 43 -8.31 20.04 -0.21
CA SER A 43 -7.97 20.99 0.85
C SER A 43 -7.54 22.34 0.30
N SER A 44 -6.69 22.35 -0.72
CA SER A 44 -6.27 23.58 -1.40
C SER A 44 -7.43 24.31 -2.07
N ALA A 45 -8.39 23.59 -2.63
CA ALA A 45 -9.51 24.19 -3.35
C ALA A 45 -10.59 24.77 -2.42
N TYR A 46 -10.82 24.16 -1.26
CA TYR A 46 -11.98 24.49 -0.42
C TYR A 46 -11.63 24.94 1.01
N LEU A 47 -10.62 24.35 1.65
CA LEU A 47 -10.27 24.69 3.03
C LEU A 47 -9.41 25.96 3.11
N MET A 48 -8.38 26.07 2.25
CA MET A 48 -7.50 27.25 2.25
C MET A 48 -8.24 28.57 2.02
N PRO A 49 -9.17 28.69 1.04
CA PRO A 49 -9.92 29.92 0.84
C PRO A 49 -10.76 30.30 2.05
N VAL A 50 -11.42 29.34 2.70
CA VAL A 50 -12.26 29.61 3.89
C VAL A 50 -11.41 30.13 5.04
N VAL A 51 -10.23 29.53 5.28
CA VAL A 51 -9.29 30.00 6.32
C VAL A 51 -8.84 31.43 6.04
N GLY A 52 -8.56 31.79 4.79
CA GLY A 52 -8.17 33.15 4.41
C GLY A 52 -9.27 34.21 4.57
N ASN A 53 -10.54 33.80 4.69
CA ASN A 53 -11.67 34.71 4.94
C ASN A 53 -12.01 34.84 6.44
N LEU A 54 -11.35 34.07 7.32
CA LEU A 54 -11.60 34.06 8.77
C LEU A 54 -10.66 34.97 9.57
N THR A 55 -9.69 35.60 8.92
CA THR A 55 -8.74 36.58 9.46
C THR A 55 -9.05 37.97 8.95
#